data_AF-A0A933JKJ0-F1
#
_entry.id   AF-A0A933JKJ0-F1
#
_cell.length_a   1.000
_cell.length_b   1.000
_cell.length_c   1.000
_cell.angle_alpha   90.00
_cell.angle_beta   90.00
_cell.angle_gamma   90.00
#
_symmetry.space_group_name_H-M   'P 1'
#
loop_
_entity.id
_entity.type
_entity.pdbx_description
1 polymer ?
#
loop_
_entity_poly.entity_id
_entity_poly.type
_entity_poly.pdbx_seq_one_letter_code
_entity_poly.pdbx_strand_id
1 'polypeptide(L)'
;MIESIADRDRYVSERLARLSWHTGGSIAPIEPEAQVPILFRDVGTRAMLRFLRGSLERLAGPMTPLLYLRTHEWTEPYEDHGRIGRLVFLRPALAHPWRSGVPHVFVARSETRVDRRTLAWSPGSRPLETIEARARDVADADAFREALGGAELDEERRDTIDRLERLVDEESRTERVLEPLRRDFQSADSARRDRARSTLRDWELGEDALCRAWHHLPAAIRTHVLEVTR
;
A
#
# COMPACT_ATOMS: atom_id res chain seq x y z
N MET A 1 -23.68 15.59 -20.99
CA MET A 1 -23.78 16.71 -20.03
C MET A 1 -22.38 17.25 -19.83
N ILE A 2 -22.14 18.48 -20.27
CA ILE A 2 -20.86 19.17 -20.03
C ILE A 2 -21.07 19.92 -18.71
N GLU A 3 -20.57 19.39 -17.60
CA GLU A 3 -20.43 20.16 -16.36
C GLU A 3 -19.49 21.33 -16.66
N SER A 4 -19.88 22.54 -16.26
CA SER A 4 -19.03 23.71 -16.45
C SER A 4 -17.72 23.53 -15.66
N ILE A 5 -16.61 24.10 -16.15
CA ILE A 5 -15.32 24.05 -15.45
C ILE A 5 -15.47 24.61 -14.01
N ALA A 6 -16.30 25.64 -13.83
CA ALA A 6 -16.61 26.21 -12.53
C ALA A 6 -17.38 25.25 -11.58
N ASP A 7 -18.30 24.45 -12.11
CA ASP A 7 -19.02 23.42 -11.32
C ASP A 7 -18.09 22.26 -10.95
N ARG A 8 -17.19 21.88 -11.86
CA ARG A 8 -16.14 20.88 -11.61
C ARG A 8 -15.18 21.36 -10.51
N ASP A 9 -14.74 22.61 -10.58
CA ASP A 9 -13.79 23.18 -9.62
C ASP A 9 -14.39 23.35 -8.22
N ARG A 10 -15.65 23.80 -8.13
CA ARG A 10 -16.40 23.88 -6.87
C ARG A 10 -16.64 22.50 -6.26
N TYR A 11 -17.02 21.52 -7.09
CA TYR A 11 -17.23 20.13 -6.67
C TYR A 11 -15.94 19.45 -6.20
N VAL A 12 -14.82 19.73 -6.88
CA VAL A 12 -13.49 19.26 -6.47
C VAL A 12 -13.12 19.89 -5.11
N SER A 13 -13.25 21.21 -4.95
CA SER A 13 -12.90 21.91 -3.70
C SER A 13 -13.70 21.42 -2.48
N GLU A 14 -15.03 21.29 -2.59
CA GLU A 14 -15.88 20.79 -1.49
C GLU A 14 -15.56 19.32 -1.12
N ARG A 15 -15.15 18.49 -2.09
CA ARG A 15 -14.68 17.12 -1.82
C ARG A 15 -13.30 17.08 -1.20
N LEU A 16 -12.37 17.92 -1.65
CA LEU A 16 -11.00 17.97 -1.12
C LEU A 16 -10.99 18.38 0.36
N ALA A 17 -11.80 19.37 0.74
CA ALA A 17 -11.96 19.78 2.13
C ALA A 17 -12.40 18.61 3.03
N ARG A 18 -13.37 17.81 2.57
CA ARG A 18 -13.87 16.61 3.27
C ARG A 18 -12.87 15.46 3.31
N LEU A 19 -11.73 15.54 2.65
CA LEU A 19 -10.71 14.49 2.61
C LEU A 19 -9.45 14.86 3.39
N SER A 20 -9.29 16.12 3.79
CA SER A 20 -8.12 16.63 4.55
C SER A 20 -7.83 15.84 5.84
N TRP A 21 -8.87 15.39 6.56
CA TRP A 21 -8.74 14.54 7.75
C TRP A 21 -8.07 13.19 7.46
N HIS A 22 -8.16 12.68 6.22
CA HIS A 22 -7.52 11.42 5.84
C HIS A 22 -6.04 11.56 5.54
N THR A 23 -5.58 12.74 5.12
CA THR A 23 -4.19 12.97 4.72
C THR A 23 -3.35 13.64 5.80
N GLY A 24 -3.99 14.28 6.79
CA GLY A 24 -3.30 15.10 7.79
C GLY A 24 -2.70 16.38 7.20
N GLY A 25 -3.08 16.74 5.97
CA GLY A 25 -2.56 17.89 5.22
C GLY A 25 -3.63 18.56 4.35
N SER A 26 -3.33 19.77 3.90
CA SER A 26 -4.21 20.52 3.00
C SER A 26 -4.15 19.93 1.59
N ILE A 27 -5.22 19.26 1.18
CA ILE A 27 -5.29 18.64 -0.15
C ILE A 27 -5.55 19.72 -1.20
N ALA A 28 -4.76 19.71 -2.28
CA ALA A 28 -4.84 20.68 -3.36
C ALA A 28 -4.79 19.99 -4.73
N PRO A 29 -5.47 20.54 -5.76
CA PRO A 29 -5.33 20.05 -7.12
C PRO A 29 -3.88 20.17 -7.62
N ILE A 30 -3.53 19.36 -8.62
CA ILE A 30 -2.32 19.55 -9.41
C ILE A 30 -2.68 20.44 -10.59
N GLU A 31 -1.88 21.48 -10.84
CA GLU A 31 -2.06 22.35 -12.00
C GLU A 31 -2.03 21.54 -13.31
N PRO A 32 -2.87 21.86 -14.31
CA PRO A 32 -2.96 21.07 -15.55
C PRO A 32 -1.61 20.88 -16.28
N GLU A 33 -0.73 21.86 -16.21
CA GLU A 33 0.58 21.87 -16.85
C GLU A 33 1.70 21.30 -15.98
N ALA A 34 1.42 21.02 -14.70
CA ALA A 34 2.43 20.48 -13.80
C ALA A 34 2.74 19.01 -14.12
N GLN A 35 4.03 18.71 -14.23
CA GLN A 35 4.48 17.33 -14.39
C GLN A 35 4.15 16.53 -13.14
N VAL A 36 3.43 15.41 -13.32
CA VAL A 36 3.19 14.44 -12.24
C VAL A 36 4.36 13.46 -12.23
N PRO A 37 5.13 13.34 -11.12
CA PRO A 37 6.22 12.39 -11.04
C PRO A 37 5.69 10.95 -11.08
N ILE A 38 6.57 9.97 -11.33
CA ILE A 38 6.20 8.55 -11.18
C ILE A 38 5.74 8.32 -9.74
N LEU A 39 4.62 7.61 -9.60
CA LEU A 39 4.02 7.35 -8.31
C LEU A 39 4.07 5.86 -8.00
N PHE A 40 4.36 5.57 -6.74
CA PHE A 40 4.44 4.24 -6.16
C PHE A 40 3.29 4.02 -5.20
N ARG A 41 2.85 2.76 -5.11
CA ARG A 41 1.82 2.34 -4.17
C ARG A 41 2.19 1.02 -3.53
N ASP A 42 2.24 1.02 -2.21
CA ASP A 42 2.12 -0.20 -1.42
C ASP A 42 0.64 -0.60 -1.32
N VAL A 43 0.36 -1.87 -1.61
CA VAL A 43 -0.99 -2.46 -1.53
C VAL A 43 -1.09 -3.58 -0.50
N GLY A 44 0.01 -3.92 0.16
CA GLY A 44 0.13 -5.07 1.06
C GLY A 44 0.20 -6.42 0.33
N THR A 45 0.56 -7.46 1.08
CA THR A 45 0.84 -8.83 0.60
C THR A 45 -0.27 -9.42 -0.27
N ARG A 46 -1.50 -9.47 0.26
CA ARG A 46 -2.65 -10.11 -0.40
C ARG A 46 -3.04 -9.41 -1.70
N ALA A 47 -3.05 -8.08 -1.71
CA ALA A 47 -3.40 -7.34 -2.91
C ALA A 47 -2.26 -7.36 -3.94
N MET A 48 -1.00 -7.36 -3.50
CA MET A 48 0.15 -7.55 -4.39
C MET A 48 0.07 -8.92 -5.08
N LEU A 49 -0.19 -9.99 -4.34
CA LEU A 49 -0.37 -11.33 -4.89
C LEU A 49 -1.51 -11.38 -5.92
N ARG A 50 -2.65 -10.76 -5.62
CA ARG A 50 -3.76 -10.62 -6.57
C ARG A 50 -3.37 -9.81 -7.81
N PHE A 51 -2.56 -8.75 -7.65
CA PHE A 51 -2.10 -7.96 -8.78
C PHE A 51 -1.22 -8.80 -9.71
N LEU A 52 -0.22 -9.48 -9.14
CA LEU A 52 0.71 -10.34 -9.87
C LEU A 52 0.01 -11.51 -10.56
N ARG A 53 -1.11 -12.00 -10.03
CA ARG A 53 -1.96 -13.03 -10.66
C ARG A 53 -2.99 -12.48 -11.65
N GLY A 54 -3.05 -11.17 -11.87
CA GLY A 54 -4.03 -10.57 -12.78
C GLY A 54 -5.45 -10.44 -12.19
N SER A 55 -5.66 -10.68 -10.90
CA SER A 55 -6.99 -10.73 -10.26
C SER A 55 -7.30 -9.58 -9.29
N LEU A 56 -6.44 -8.57 -9.16
CA LEU A 56 -6.74 -7.40 -8.33
C LEU A 56 -7.78 -6.50 -9.00
N GLU A 57 -8.95 -6.38 -8.38
CA GLU A 57 -10.07 -5.57 -8.90
C GLU A 57 -10.02 -4.10 -8.46
N ARG A 58 -9.46 -3.83 -7.28
CA ARG A 58 -9.43 -2.49 -6.68
C ARG A 58 -8.04 -2.22 -6.10
N LEU A 59 -7.52 -1.03 -6.37
CA LEU A 59 -6.21 -0.59 -5.86
C LEU A 59 -6.30 -0.10 -4.42
N ALA A 60 -7.45 0.46 -4.02
CA ALA A 60 -7.71 0.95 -2.67
C ALA A 60 -8.14 -0.17 -1.72
N GLY A 61 -7.82 0.00 -0.44
CA GLY A 61 -8.42 -0.83 0.62
C GLY A 61 -9.95 -0.70 0.62
N PRO A 62 -10.68 -1.70 1.14
CA PRO A 62 -12.13 -1.80 1.00
C PRO A 62 -12.89 -0.58 1.55
N MET A 63 -12.38 0.02 2.63
CA MET A 63 -13.06 1.12 3.32
C MET A 63 -12.49 2.52 3.01
N THR A 64 -11.36 2.62 2.31
CA THR A 64 -10.77 3.94 2.05
C THR A 64 -11.35 4.57 0.79
N PRO A 65 -11.81 5.83 0.84
CA PRO A 65 -12.24 6.55 -0.35
C PRO A 65 -11.05 6.98 -1.22
N LEU A 66 -9.81 6.83 -0.74
CA LEU A 66 -8.60 7.36 -1.38
C LEU A 66 -7.56 6.28 -1.75
N LEU A 67 -6.85 6.57 -2.82
CA LEU A 67 -5.59 5.96 -3.19
C LEU A 67 -4.46 6.85 -2.70
N TYR A 68 -3.72 6.41 -1.69
CA TYR A 68 -2.42 7.02 -1.37
C TYR A 68 -1.36 6.57 -2.37
N LEU A 69 -0.62 7.53 -2.88
CA LEU A 69 0.41 7.39 -3.90
C LEU A 69 1.62 8.20 -3.45
N ARG A 70 2.83 7.75 -3.73
CA ARG A 70 4.04 8.37 -3.17
C ARG A 70 5.16 8.43 -4.19
N THR A 71 6.06 9.40 -4.10
CA THR A 71 7.30 9.36 -4.89
C THR A 71 8.31 8.44 -4.22
N HIS A 72 9.42 8.14 -4.90
CA HIS A 72 10.49 7.30 -4.33
C HIS A 72 11.20 7.95 -3.14
N GLU A 73 11.10 9.27 -2.99
CA GLU A 73 11.72 10.05 -1.91
C GLU A 73 10.95 9.93 -0.58
N TRP A 74 9.70 9.45 -0.62
CA TRP A 74 8.94 9.21 0.60
C TRP A 74 9.54 8.05 1.40
N THR A 75 9.86 8.31 2.67
CA THR A 75 10.31 7.28 3.61
C THR A 75 9.10 6.68 4.33
N GLU A 76 8.87 5.39 4.13
CA GLU A 76 7.85 4.65 4.86
C GLU A 76 8.15 4.65 6.37
N PRO A 77 7.15 4.86 7.24
CA PRO A 77 7.33 4.77 8.70
C PRO A 77 7.42 3.32 9.19
N TYR A 78 7.54 2.36 8.27
CA TYR A 78 7.64 0.93 8.52
C TYR A 78 8.63 0.27 7.56
N GLU A 79 9.16 -0.86 7.97
CA GLU A 79 10.02 -1.69 7.14
C GLU A 79 9.19 -2.73 6.38
N ASP A 80 9.43 -2.85 5.07
CA ASP A 80 8.85 -3.93 4.24
C ASP A 80 9.70 -5.21 4.38
N HIS A 81 9.52 -5.92 5.49
CA HIS A 81 10.20 -7.18 5.73
C HIS A 81 9.82 -8.28 4.72
N GLY A 82 8.65 -8.15 4.06
CA GLY A 82 8.20 -9.07 3.02
C GLY A 82 8.87 -8.86 1.66
N ARG A 83 9.51 -7.68 1.47
CA ARG A 83 10.07 -7.21 0.20
C ARG A 83 9.10 -7.45 -0.94
N ILE A 84 7.83 -7.08 -0.74
CA ILE A 84 6.74 -7.44 -1.65
C ILE A 84 6.76 -6.64 -2.95
N GLY A 85 7.52 -5.55 -2.97
CA GLY A 85 7.60 -4.63 -4.10
C GLY A 85 6.54 -3.55 -4.06
N ARG A 86 6.39 -2.81 -5.14
CA ARG A 86 5.44 -1.70 -5.26
C ARG A 86 4.72 -1.76 -6.59
N LEU A 87 3.49 -1.22 -6.62
CA LEU A 87 2.87 -0.86 -7.88
C LEU A 87 3.46 0.45 -8.36
N VAL A 88 3.79 0.52 -9.65
CA VAL A 88 4.33 1.70 -10.32
C VAL A 88 3.26 2.25 -11.26
N PHE A 89 2.91 3.51 -11.09
CA PHE A 89 2.02 4.23 -11.98
C PHE A 89 2.86 4.87 -13.07
N LEU A 90 2.87 4.27 -14.26
CA LEU A 90 3.65 4.73 -15.41
C LEU A 90 3.04 5.99 -16.04
N ARG A 91 1.72 6.15 -15.94
CA ARG A 91 0.99 7.35 -16.36
C ARG A 91 0.17 7.91 -15.20
N PRO A 92 0.82 8.45 -14.15
CA PRO A 92 0.17 8.80 -12.90
C PRO A 92 -0.89 9.89 -13.07
N ALA A 93 -0.74 10.78 -14.07
CA ALA A 93 -1.74 11.79 -14.41
C ALA A 93 -3.13 11.21 -14.76
N LEU A 94 -3.21 9.97 -15.28
CA LEU A 94 -4.48 9.29 -15.57
C LEU A 94 -5.24 8.90 -14.30
N ALA A 95 -4.55 8.82 -13.16
CA ALA A 95 -5.19 8.61 -11.88
C ALA A 95 -5.85 9.90 -11.33
N HIS A 96 -5.63 11.04 -11.99
CA HIS A 96 -6.01 12.38 -11.55
C HIS A 96 -5.63 12.67 -10.09
N PRO A 97 -4.33 12.58 -9.74
CA PRO A 97 -3.90 12.78 -8.37
C PRO A 97 -4.02 14.24 -7.94
N TRP A 98 -4.13 14.41 -6.63
CA TRP A 98 -4.07 15.66 -5.90
C TRP A 98 -2.84 15.64 -4.99
N ARG A 99 -2.30 16.82 -4.68
CA ARG A 99 -1.28 16.96 -3.65
C ARG A 99 -1.95 16.76 -2.29
N SER A 100 -1.37 15.93 -1.43
CA SER A 100 -1.96 15.65 -0.11
C SER A 100 -1.74 16.75 0.93
N GLY A 101 -0.82 17.69 0.65
CA GLY A 101 -0.26 18.65 1.61
C GLY A 101 0.96 18.11 2.37
N VAL A 102 1.23 16.81 2.29
CA VAL A 102 2.46 16.18 2.80
C VAL A 102 3.46 16.02 1.64
N PRO A 103 4.73 16.42 1.82
CA PRO A 103 5.76 16.23 0.79
C PRO A 103 5.82 14.79 0.28
N HIS A 104 6.00 14.64 -1.04
CA HIS A 104 6.12 13.35 -1.72
C HIS A 104 4.88 12.43 -1.65
N VAL A 105 3.77 12.88 -1.06
CA VAL A 105 2.53 12.11 -0.96
C VAL A 105 1.43 12.75 -1.80
N PHE A 106 0.83 11.94 -2.64
CA PHE A 106 -0.28 12.25 -3.53
C PHE A 106 -1.50 11.39 -3.18
N VAL A 107 -2.68 11.88 -3.51
CA VAL A 107 -3.92 11.13 -3.32
C VAL A 107 -4.78 11.16 -4.57
N ALA A 108 -5.42 10.05 -4.89
CA ALA A 108 -6.43 9.96 -5.95
C ALA A 108 -7.70 9.31 -5.40
N ARG A 109 -8.81 9.37 -6.14
CA ARG A 109 -10.04 8.67 -5.75
C ARG A 109 -9.87 7.16 -5.86
N SER A 110 -10.42 6.42 -4.90
CA SER A 110 -10.42 4.94 -4.92
C SER A 110 -11.24 4.32 -6.05
N GLU A 111 -12.24 5.05 -6.56
CA GLU A 111 -13.09 4.64 -7.68
C GLU A 111 -12.45 4.89 -9.04
N THR A 112 -11.29 5.55 -9.09
CA THR A 112 -10.60 5.82 -10.34
C THR A 112 -10.24 4.50 -11.02
N ARG A 113 -10.82 4.26 -12.20
CA ARG A 113 -10.43 3.14 -13.05
C ARG A 113 -9.07 3.45 -13.65
N VAL A 114 -8.05 2.72 -13.21
CA VAL A 114 -6.71 2.81 -13.77
C VAL A 114 -6.53 1.69 -14.79
N ASP A 115 -6.11 2.05 -16.01
CA ASP A 115 -5.76 1.05 -17.03
C ASP A 115 -4.59 0.21 -16.54
N ARG A 116 -4.75 -1.12 -16.50
CA ARG A 116 -3.71 -2.04 -16.05
C ARG A 116 -2.46 -1.99 -16.91
N ARG A 117 -2.56 -1.58 -18.18
CA ARG A 117 -1.38 -1.33 -19.03
C ARG A 117 -0.52 -0.18 -18.54
N THR A 118 -1.08 0.71 -17.72
CA THR A 118 -0.37 1.87 -17.14
C THR A 118 0.14 1.60 -15.72
N LEU A 119 -0.06 0.37 -15.22
CA LEU A 119 0.40 -0.10 -13.93
C LEU A 119 1.42 -1.22 -14.12
N ALA A 120 2.57 -1.08 -13.49
CA ALA A 120 3.56 -2.13 -13.43
C ALA A 120 3.86 -2.55 -11.99
N TRP A 121 4.60 -3.66 -11.86
CA TRP A 121 5.17 -4.09 -10.59
C TRP A 121 6.67 -3.84 -10.58
N SER A 122 7.17 -3.28 -9.48
CA SER A 122 8.60 -3.21 -9.20
C SER A 122 8.96 -4.15 -8.06
N PRO A 123 10.02 -4.97 -8.20
CA PRO A 123 10.47 -5.86 -7.14
C PRO A 123 10.92 -5.11 -5.88
N GLY A 124 10.67 -5.68 -4.71
CA GLY A 124 11.07 -5.08 -3.42
C GLY A 124 12.58 -5.17 -3.14
N SER A 125 13.33 -5.86 -3.98
CA SER A 125 14.79 -5.96 -3.94
C SER A 125 15.49 -4.75 -4.59
N ARG A 126 14.77 -3.97 -5.40
CA ARG A 126 15.34 -2.89 -6.22
C ARG A 126 15.04 -1.52 -5.61
N PRO A 127 16.02 -0.61 -5.52
CA PRO A 127 15.79 0.75 -5.03
C PRO A 127 14.76 1.50 -5.89
N LEU A 128 13.81 2.19 -5.24
CA LEU A 128 12.74 2.89 -5.95
C LEU A 128 13.24 4.05 -6.84
N GLU A 129 14.36 4.67 -6.50
CA GLU A 129 15.03 5.68 -7.35
C GLU A 129 15.43 5.07 -8.70
N THR A 130 16.03 3.88 -8.69
CA THR A 130 16.40 3.16 -9.92
C THR A 130 15.15 2.79 -10.72
N ILE A 131 14.09 2.39 -10.04
CA ILE A 131 12.81 2.06 -10.66
C ILE A 131 12.18 3.29 -11.33
N GLU A 132 12.17 4.43 -10.65
CA GLU A 132 11.65 5.68 -11.20
C GLU A 132 12.40 6.07 -12.46
N ALA A 133 13.74 6.04 -12.44
CA ALA A 133 14.56 6.39 -13.59
C ALA A 133 14.21 5.53 -14.83
N ARG A 134 13.89 4.24 -14.63
CA ARG A 134 13.46 3.34 -15.72
C ARG A 134 12.01 3.55 -16.15
N ALA A 135 11.15 4.04 -15.26
CA ALA A 135 9.73 4.26 -15.55
C ALA A 135 9.45 5.54 -16.35
N ARG A 136 10.31 6.57 -16.25
CA ARG A 136 10.04 7.92 -16.81
C ARG A 136 9.71 7.92 -18.31
N ASP A 137 10.41 7.11 -19.09
CA ASP A 137 10.32 7.14 -20.57
C ASP A 137 9.51 5.98 -21.15
N VAL A 138 8.76 5.29 -20.29
CA VAL A 138 8.07 4.05 -20.65
C VAL A 138 6.57 4.27 -20.81
N ALA A 139 6.03 3.79 -21.93
CA ALA A 139 4.63 4.01 -22.28
C ALA A 139 3.65 3.12 -21.50
N ASP A 140 4.04 1.89 -21.17
CA ASP A 140 3.18 0.84 -20.61
C ASP A 140 3.97 -0.27 -19.87
N ALA A 141 3.23 -1.20 -19.27
CA ALA A 141 3.76 -2.27 -18.43
C ALA A 141 4.68 -3.25 -19.18
N ASP A 142 4.46 -3.48 -20.48
CA ASP A 142 5.28 -4.41 -21.27
C ASP A 142 6.63 -3.77 -21.59
N ALA A 143 6.64 -2.52 -22.03
CA ALA A 143 7.88 -1.77 -22.21
C ALA A 143 8.65 -1.59 -20.88
N PHE A 144 7.94 -1.50 -19.76
CA PHE A 144 8.56 -1.41 -18.43
C PHE A 144 9.20 -2.73 -18.01
N ARG A 145 8.54 -3.85 -18.31
CA ARG A 145 9.08 -5.20 -18.10
C ARG A 145 10.39 -5.37 -18.86
N GLU A 146 10.45 -4.98 -20.13
CA GLU A 146 11.68 -5.01 -20.93
C GLU A 146 12.79 -4.13 -20.32
N ALA A 147 12.44 -2.90 -19.93
CA ALA A 147 13.40 -1.96 -19.32
C ALA A 147 14.01 -2.46 -18.00
N LEU A 148 13.36 -3.42 -17.34
CA LEU A 148 13.81 -4.05 -16.09
C LEU A 148 14.42 -5.45 -16.29
N GLY A 149 14.66 -5.89 -17.52
CA GLY A 149 15.37 -7.14 -17.82
C GLY A 149 14.51 -8.26 -18.41
N GLY A 150 13.25 -7.99 -18.79
CA GLY A 150 12.41 -8.93 -19.52
C GLY A 150 12.24 -10.26 -18.79
N ALA A 151 12.86 -11.32 -19.31
CA ALA A 151 12.78 -12.68 -18.75
C ALA A 151 13.29 -12.79 -17.30
N GLU A 152 14.32 -12.03 -16.93
CA GLU A 152 14.84 -12.02 -15.55
C GLU A 152 13.79 -11.45 -14.57
N LEU A 153 13.05 -10.42 -14.99
CA LEU A 153 11.97 -9.87 -14.18
C LEU A 153 10.82 -10.88 -14.04
N ASP A 154 10.54 -11.67 -15.08
CA ASP A 154 9.50 -12.69 -15.04
C ASP A 154 9.87 -13.85 -14.10
N GLU A 155 11.16 -14.18 -13.97
CA GLU A 155 11.65 -15.10 -12.95
C GLU A 155 11.50 -14.52 -11.55
N GLU A 156 11.97 -13.30 -11.33
CA GLU A 156 11.82 -12.61 -10.03
C GLU A 156 10.35 -12.45 -9.63
N ARG A 157 9.45 -12.27 -10.61
CA ARG A 157 7.99 -12.23 -10.42
C ARG A 157 7.46 -13.56 -9.93
N ARG A 158 7.87 -14.68 -10.54
CA ARG A 158 7.46 -16.04 -10.12
C ARG A 158 7.92 -16.32 -8.69
N ASP A 159 9.18 -16.03 -8.38
CA ASP A 159 9.73 -16.20 -7.03
C ASP A 159 9.00 -15.34 -5.99
N THR A 160 8.64 -14.12 -6.38
CA THR A 160 7.87 -13.21 -5.52
C THR A 160 6.46 -13.72 -5.28
N ILE A 161 5.79 -14.30 -6.27
CA ILE A 161 4.47 -14.93 -6.10
C ILE A 161 4.56 -16.07 -5.06
N ASP A 162 5.51 -16.99 -5.23
CA ASP A 162 5.68 -18.12 -4.30
C ASP A 162 6.00 -17.65 -2.88
N ARG A 163 6.84 -16.61 -2.74
CA ARG A 163 7.14 -15.99 -1.44
C ARG A 163 5.88 -15.35 -0.84
N LEU A 164 5.11 -14.62 -1.62
CA LEU A 164 3.88 -13.96 -1.17
C LEU A 164 2.82 -14.95 -0.72
N GLU A 165 2.68 -16.09 -1.39
CA GLU A 165 1.75 -17.16 -0.97
C GLU A 165 2.08 -17.65 0.45
N ARG A 166 3.35 -17.99 0.68
CA ARG A 166 3.81 -18.42 2.01
C ARG A 166 3.59 -17.34 3.07
N LEU A 167 3.90 -16.09 2.74
CA LEU A 167 3.74 -14.96 3.65
C LEU A 167 2.25 -14.69 3.96
N VAL A 168 1.36 -14.75 2.98
CA VAL A 168 -0.08 -14.61 3.19
C VAL A 168 -0.62 -15.71 4.09
N ASP A 169 -0.16 -16.95 3.93
CA ASP A 169 -0.56 -18.07 4.79
C ASP A 169 -0.02 -17.94 6.22
N GLU A 170 1.21 -17.44 6.38
CA GLU A 170 1.81 -17.10 7.68
C GLU A 170 1.01 -15.99 8.38
N GLU A 171 0.78 -14.85 7.71
CA GLU A 171 -0.02 -13.74 8.22
C GLU A 171 -1.42 -14.19 8.64
N SER A 172 -2.05 -15.07 7.85
CA SER A 172 -3.39 -15.59 8.14
C SER A 172 -3.42 -16.53 9.35
N ARG A 173 -2.31 -17.21 9.65
CA ARG A 173 -2.15 -18.02 10.87
C ARG A 173 -1.91 -17.12 12.08
N THR A 174 -0.98 -16.18 11.96
CA THR A 174 -0.67 -15.21 13.02
C THR A 174 -1.89 -14.37 13.40
N GLU A 175 -2.66 -13.89 12.42
CA GLU A 175 -3.88 -13.11 12.67
C GLU A 175 -4.96 -13.93 13.39
N ARG A 176 -5.10 -15.23 13.12
CA ARG A 176 -6.07 -16.07 13.84
C ARG A 176 -5.75 -16.16 15.34
N VAL A 177 -4.48 -16.10 15.69
CA VAL A 177 -4.01 -16.10 17.08
C VAL A 177 -4.20 -14.73 17.74
N LEU A 178 -3.87 -13.65 17.04
CA LEU A 178 -3.81 -12.30 17.61
C LEU A 178 -5.13 -11.53 17.55
N GLU A 179 -6.04 -11.87 16.65
CA GLU A 179 -7.34 -11.19 16.53
C GLU A 179 -8.16 -11.25 17.83
N PRO A 180 -8.28 -12.38 18.55
CA PRO A 180 -8.90 -12.41 19.87
C PRO A 180 -8.22 -11.47 20.88
N LEU A 181 -6.88 -11.44 20.88
CA LEU A 181 -6.09 -10.60 21.77
C LEU A 181 -6.30 -9.11 21.48
N ARG A 182 -6.36 -8.74 20.19
CA ARG A 182 -6.70 -7.38 19.74
C ARG A 182 -8.09 -6.96 20.20
N ARG A 183 -9.09 -7.84 20.06
CA ARG A 183 -10.47 -7.58 20.53
C ARG A 183 -10.53 -7.38 22.04
N ASP A 184 -9.81 -8.19 22.81
CA ASP A 184 -9.73 -8.05 24.26
C ASP A 184 -9.03 -6.76 24.67
N PHE A 185 -7.92 -6.42 24.00
CA PHE A 185 -7.16 -5.20 24.22
C PHE A 185 -7.98 -3.92 23.93
N GLN A 186 -8.85 -3.96 22.93
CA GLN A 186 -9.74 -2.85 22.56
C GLN A 186 -11.09 -2.86 23.31
N SER A 187 -11.31 -3.82 24.21
CA SER A 187 -12.58 -3.96 24.93
C SER A 187 -12.83 -2.80 25.90
N ALA A 188 -14.09 -2.44 26.14
CA ALA A 188 -14.47 -1.50 27.20
C ALA A 188 -14.31 -2.10 28.62
N ASP A 189 -14.29 -3.43 28.74
CA ASP A 189 -14.07 -4.15 29.99
C ASP A 189 -12.58 -4.12 30.38
N SER A 190 -12.27 -3.54 31.56
CA SER A 190 -10.89 -3.44 32.05
C SER A 190 -10.25 -4.79 32.30
N ALA A 191 -10.99 -5.78 32.80
CA ALA A 191 -10.44 -7.09 33.10
C ALA A 191 -10.01 -7.83 31.82
N ARG A 192 -10.74 -7.65 30.71
CA ARG A 192 -10.34 -8.16 29.39
C ARG A 192 -9.07 -7.49 28.88
N ARG A 193 -8.99 -6.16 28.98
CA ARG A 193 -7.79 -5.42 28.57
C ARG A 193 -6.56 -5.83 29.37
N ASP A 194 -6.71 -5.99 30.68
CA ASP A 194 -5.60 -6.35 31.57
C ASP A 194 -5.11 -7.78 31.32
N ARG A 195 -6.03 -8.72 31.02
CA ARG A 195 -5.65 -10.06 30.54
C ARG A 195 -4.89 -9.99 29.23
N ALA A 196 -5.38 -9.24 28.25
CA ALA A 196 -4.68 -9.10 26.97
C ALA A 196 -3.27 -8.53 27.12
N ARG A 197 -3.11 -7.49 27.96
CA ARG A 197 -1.79 -6.94 28.31
C ARG A 197 -0.89 -7.94 29.01
N SER A 198 -1.44 -8.77 29.90
CA SER A 198 -0.67 -9.83 30.54
C SER A 198 -0.17 -10.85 29.52
N THR A 199 -1.05 -11.33 28.64
CA THR A 199 -0.68 -12.28 27.58
C THR A 199 0.38 -11.69 26.64
N LEU A 200 0.27 -10.42 26.24
CA LEU A 200 1.31 -9.77 25.45
C LEU A 200 2.67 -9.76 26.19
N ARG A 201 2.69 -9.43 27.48
CA ARG A 201 3.92 -9.49 28.29
C ARG A 201 4.48 -10.89 28.39
N ASP A 202 3.64 -11.90 28.60
CA ASP A 202 4.04 -13.30 28.69
C ASP A 202 4.62 -13.80 27.35
N TRP A 203 4.17 -13.21 26.23
CA TRP A 203 4.71 -13.46 24.90
C TRP A 203 5.87 -12.54 24.53
N GLU A 204 6.34 -11.67 25.44
CA GLU A 204 7.39 -10.69 25.17
C GLU A 204 7.08 -9.76 23.97
N LEU A 205 5.79 -9.44 23.77
CA LEU A 205 5.31 -8.57 22.71
C LEU A 205 4.93 -7.19 23.25
N GLY A 206 5.28 -6.14 22.50
CA GLY A 206 4.76 -4.80 22.72
C GLY A 206 3.31 -4.65 22.27
N GLU A 207 2.60 -3.64 22.81
CA GLU A 207 1.24 -3.31 22.37
C GLU A 207 1.19 -2.90 20.88
N ASP A 208 2.29 -2.37 20.34
CA ASP A 208 2.39 -1.99 18.92
C ASP A 208 2.31 -3.18 17.98
N ALA A 209 2.60 -4.40 18.45
CA ALA A 209 2.36 -5.63 17.70
C ALA A 209 0.88 -5.77 17.31
N LEU A 210 -0.06 -5.35 18.15
CA LEU A 210 -1.50 -5.45 17.84
C LEU A 210 -2.00 -4.38 16.85
N CYS A 211 -1.22 -3.31 16.64
CA CYS A 211 -1.62 -2.11 15.89
C CYS A 211 -1.00 -2.02 14.49
N ARG A 212 0.09 -2.74 14.21
CA ARG A 212 0.74 -2.76 12.89
C ARG A 212 0.07 -3.75 11.93
N ALA A 213 0.16 -3.49 10.63
CA ALA A 213 -0.12 -4.52 9.63
C ALA A 213 0.94 -5.63 9.73
N TRP A 214 0.55 -6.90 9.67
CA TRP A 214 1.46 -8.00 10.06
C TRP A 214 2.69 -8.16 9.18
N HIS A 215 2.64 -7.90 7.87
CA HIS A 215 3.84 -7.88 7.03
C HIS A 215 4.88 -6.82 7.44
N HIS A 216 4.51 -5.84 8.28
CA HIS A 216 5.45 -4.87 8.86
C HIS A 216 6.10 -5.38 10.15
N LEU A 217 5.69 -6.55 10.67
CA LEU A 217 6.40 -7.17 11.79
C LEU A 217 7.59 -8.01 11.27
N PRO A 218 8.71 -8.03 12.00
CA PRO A 218 9.81 -8.95 11.72
C PRO A 218 9.35 -10.41 11.71
N ALA A 219 9.96 -11.24 10.86
CA ALA A 219 9.65 -12.67 10.78
C ALA A 219 9.82 -13.39 12.13
N ALA A 220 10.85 -13.03 12.90
CA ALA A 220 11.08 -13.60 14.24
C ALA A 220 9.88 -13.42 15.18
N ILE A 221 9.22 -12.25 15.14
CA ILE A 221 8.04 -11.97 15.97
C ILE A 221 6.86 -12.84 15.50
N ARG A 222 6.64 -12.95 14.19
CA ARG A 222 5.52 -13.76 13.65
C ARG A 222 5.71 -15.25 13.95
N THR A 223 6.93 -15.77 13.83
CA THR A 223 7.29 -17.14 14.21
C THR A 223 7.05 -17.37 15.70
N HIS A 224 7.55 -16.46 16.56
CA HIS A 224 7.38 -16.55 18.01
C HIS A 224 5.91 -16.68 18.41
N VAL A 225 5.03 -15.83 17.85
CA VAL A 225 3.56 -15.92 18.08
C VAL A 225 3.01 -17.30 17.74
N LEU A 226 3.47 -17.89 16.63
CA LEU A 226 3.00 -19.21 16.20
C LEU A 226 3.57 -20.35 17.04
N GLU A 227 4.69 -20.13 17.75
CA GLU A 227 5.33 -21.12 18.62
C GLU A 227 4.72 -21.11 20.03
N VAL A 228 4.51 -19.94 20.63
CA VAL A 228 3.93 -19.80 21.98
C VAL A 228 2.45 -20.21 22.07
N THR A 229 1.82 -20.49 20.93
CA THR A 229 0.41 -20.89 20.84
C THR A 229 0.20 -22.34 20.40
N ARG A 230 1.28 -23.12 20.29
CA ARG A 230 1.23 -24.58 20.15
C ARG A 230 1.17 -25.25 21.50
#